data_AF-A0A660LTP4-F1
#
_entry.id   AF-A0A660LTP4-F1
#
_cell.length_a   1.000
_cell.length_b   1.000
_cell.length_c   1.000
_cell.angle_alpha   90.00
_cell.angle_beta   90.00
_cell.angle_gamma   90.00
#
_symmetry.space_group_name_H-M   'P 1'
#
loop_
_entity.id
_entity.type
_entity.pdbx_description
1 polymer ?
#
loop_
_entity_poly.entity_id
_entity_poly.type
_entity_poly.pdbx_seq_one_letter_code
_entity_poly.pdbx_strand_id
1 'polypeptide(L)'
;MFKVEVIYKFCLVLVLILGLCMLAFSGVNFALGEYNEYLLNAHKIAGFLILLAATLHVINRRKKLVKLINETMDVLTRSKNPSICNMDRIIASLEPYSITEISQMLGFDEAIFCETLRKNGVKFNDASQTLRQIARM
;
A
#
# COMPACT_ATOMS: atom_id res chain seq x y z
N MET A 1 12.18 -7.52 15.32
CA MET A 1 11.18 -8.14 14.42
C MET A 1 11.31 -7.74 12.96
N PHE A 2 11.53 -6.46 12.60
CA PHE A 2 11.60 -6.02 11.19
C PHE A 2 12.66 -6.71 10.31
N LYS A 3 13.84 -7.05 10.85
CA LYS A 3 14.91 -7.69 10.07
C LYS A 3 14.53 -9.09 9.55
N VAL A 4 13.90 -9.91 10.38
CA VAL A 4 13.50 -11.28 10.02
C VAL A 4 12.39 -11.27 8.96
N GLU A 5 11.44 -10.35 9.07
CA GLU A 5 10.35 -10.21 8.10
C GLU A 5 10.87 -9.80 6.70
N VAL A 6 11.87 -8.91 6.65
CA VAL A 6 12.50 -8.49 5.39
C VAL A 6 13.28 -9.63 4.76
N ILE A 7 14.09 -10.34 5.55
CA ILE A 7 14.88 -11.50 5.08
C ILE A 7 13.94 -12.57 4.51
N TYR A 8 12.89 -12.92 5.26
CA TYR A 8 11.90 -13.91 4.82
C TYR A 8 11.24 -13.52 3.48
N LYS A 9 10.82 -12.26 3.31
CA LYS A 9 10.24 -11.78 2.05
C LYS A 9 11.23 -11.87 0.89
N PHE A 10 12.52 -11.63 1.13
CA PHE A 10 13.56 -11.72 0.11
C PHE A 10 13.86 -13.18 -0.25
N CYS A 11 14.02 -14.05 0.74
CA CYS A 11 14.16 -15.50 0.54
C CYS A 11 13.00 -16.08 -0.26
N LEU A 12 11.77 -15.65 0.02
CA LEU A 12 10.58 -16.10 -0.69
C LEU A 12 10.64 -15.73 -2.18
N VAL A 13 11.10 -14.52 -2.53
CA VAL A 13 11.30 -14.10 -3.92
C VAL A 13 12.42 -14.91 -4.59
N LEU A 14 13.54 -15.15 -3.89
CA LEU A 14 14.62 -15.98 -4.43
C LEU A 14 14.16 -17.41 -4.74
N VAL A 15 13.39 -18.03 -3.85
CA VAL A 15 12.82 -19.37 -4.06
C VAL A 15 11.92 -19.39 -5.30
N LEU A 16 11.11 -18.35 -5.51
CA LEU A 16 10.28 -18.24 -6.71
C LEU A 16 11.11 -18.14 -7.99
N ILE A 17 12.16 -17.31 -8.00
CA ILE A 17 13.04 -17.15 -9.18
C ILE A 17 13.76 -18.46 -9.48
N LEU A 18 14.41 -19.06 -8.48
CA LEU A 18 15.14 -20.32 -8.64
C LEU A 18 14.21 -21.46 -9.07
N GLY A 19 13.02 -21.54 -8.46
CA GLY A 19 12.00 -22.49 -8.85
C GLY A 19 11.61 -22.31 -10.32
N LEU A 20 11.34 -21.08 -10.76
CA LEU A 20 10.94 -20.80 -12.15
C LEU A 20 12.05 -21.18 -13.14
N CYS A 21 13.30 -20.88 -12.81
CA CYS A 21 14.45 -21.31 -13.62
C CYS A 21 14.53 -22.84 -13.72
N MET A 22 14.33 -23.56 -12.61
CA MET A 22 14.33 -25.03 -12.59
C MET A 22 13.18 -25.62 -13.41
N LEU A 23 11.99 -25.01 -13.32
CA LEU A 23 10.79 -25.41 -14.06
C LEU A 23 10.94 -25.17 -15.56
N ALA A 24 11.50 -24.02 -15.95
CA ALA A 24 11.82 -23.70 -17.33
C ALA A 24 12.89 -24.65 -17.89
N PHE A 25 13.98 -24.87 -17.15
CA PHE A 25 15.05 -25.78 -17.57
C PHE A 25 14.51 -27.20 -17.80
N SER A 26 13.83 -27.77 -16.80
CA SER A 26 13.25 -29.12 -16.93
C SER A 26 12.17 -29.19 -18.02
N GLY A 27 11.35 -28.14 -18.20
CA GLY A 27 10.38 -28.06 -19.29
C GLY A 27 11.01 -28.05 -20.68
N VAL A 28 12.13 -27.33 -20.87
CA VAL A 28 12.89 -27.32 -22.13
C VAL A 28 13.47 -28.70 -22.42
N ASN A 29 14.07 -29.36 -21.42
CA ASN A 29 14.62 -30.72 -21.58
C ASN A 29 13.52 -31.72 -22.00
N PHE A 30 12.32 -31.63 -21.39
CA PHE A 30 11.19 -32.46 -21.83
C PHE A 30 10.75 -32.16 -23.26
N ALA A 31 10.75 -30.89 -23.68
CA ALA A 31 10.40 -30.51 -25.05
C ALA A 31 11.43 -31.02 -26.08
N LEU A 32 12.69 -31.17 -25.68
CA LEU A 32 13.76 -31.77 -26.49
C LEU A 32 13.73 -33.30 -26.51
N GLY A 33 12.79 -33.93 -25.79
CA GLY A 33 12.64 -35.38 -25.71
C GLY A 33 13.54 -36.05 -24.67
N GLU A 34 14.30 -35.28 -23.88
CA GLU A 34 15.11 -35.81 -22.79
C GLU A 34 14.23 -36.08 -21.56
N TYR A 35 13.68 -37.30 -21.53
CA TYR A 35 12.84 -37.76 -20.44
C TYR A 35 13.62 -38.63 -19.47
N ASN A 36 13.66 -38.20 -18.20
CA ASN A 36 14.25 -38.95 -17.10
C ASN A 36 13.29 -38.89 -15.90
N GLU A 37 13.06 -40.02 -15.23
CA GLU A 37 12.20 -40.10 -14.04
C GLU A 37 12.64 -39.12 -12.94
N TYR A 38 13.96 -38.95 -12.75
CA TYR A 38 14.50 -38.00 -11.80
C TYR A 38 14.14 -36.56 -12.16
N LEU A 39 14.25 -36.21 -13.45
CA LEU A 39 13.94 -34.88 -13.96
C LEU A 39 12.43 -34.58 -13.87
N LEU A 40 11.59 -35.57 -14.18
CA LEU A 40 10.14 -35.50 -14.03
C LEU A 40 9.72 -35.27 -12.57
N ASN A 41 10.28 -36.05 -11.64
CA ASN A 41 9.97 -35.91 -10.23
C ASN A 41 10.42 -34.53 -9.70
N ALA A 42 11.63 -34.12 -10.08
CA ALA A 42 12.16 -32.79 -9.72
C ALA A 42 11.29 -31.65 -10.27
N HIS A 43 10.81 -31.74 -11.51
CA HIS A 43 9.89 -30.77 -12.10
C HIS A 43 8.56 -30.68 -11.34
N LYS A 44 7.95 -31.82 -11.00
CA LYS A 44 6.70 -31.87 -10.23
C LYS A 44 6.86 -31.23 -8.86
N ILE A 45 7.94 -31.57 -8.15
CA ILE A 45 8.24 -31.01 -6.82
C ILE A 45 8.49 -29.50 -6.94
N ALA A 46 9.26 -29.05 -7.93
CA ALA A 46 9.51 -27.64 -8.18
C ALA A 46 8.20 -26.87 -8.46
N GLY A 47 7.30 -27.44 -9.26
CA GLY A 47 5.99 -26.83 -9.53
C GLY A 47 5.12 -26.72 -8.27
N PHE A 48 5.07 -27.76 -7.45
CA PHE A 48 4.33 -27.70 -6.18
C PHE A 48 4.91 -26.66 -5.21
N LEU A 49 6.24 -26.60 -5.09
CA LEU A 49 6.93 -25.61 -4.25
C LEU A 49 6.70 -24.18 -4.73
N ILE A 50 6.72 -23.94 -6.05
CA ILE A 50 6.40 -22.62 -6.61
C ILE A 50 4.96 -22.24 -6.32
N LEU A 51 4.01 -23.17 -6.47
CA LEU A 51 2.60 -22.89 -6.18
C LEU A 51 2.41 -22.44 -4.73
N LEU A 52 3.03 -23.15 -3.78
CA LEU A 52 3.01 -22.79 -2.37
C LEU A 52 3.69 -21.45 -2.11
N ALA A 53 4.91 -21.26 -2.64
CA ALA A 53 5.66 -20.02 -2.45
C ALA A 53 4.93 -18.81 -3.07
N ALA A 54 4.30 -18.97 -4.24
CA ALA A 54 3.55 -17.92 -4.91
C ALA A 54 2.30 -17.54 -4.09
N THR A 55 1.56 -18.53 -3.58
CA THR A 55 0.42 -18.31 -2.70
C THR A 55 0.84 -17.52 -1.46
N LEU A 56 1.94 -17.94 -0.82
CA LEU A 56 2.52 -17.27 0.34
C LEU A 56 2.98 -15.84 0.01
N HIS A 57 3.59 -15.64 -1.18
CA HIS A 57 3.99 -14.32 -1.67
C HIS A 57 2.80 -13.37 -1.76
N VAL A 58 1.71 -13.82 -2.38
CA VAL A 58 0.49 -13.06 -2.58
C VAL A 58 -0.14 -12.71 -1.24
N ILE A 59 -0.26 -13.66 -0.31
CA ILE A 59 -0.79 -13.43 1.04
C ILE A 59 0.04 -12.38 1.78
N ASN A 60 1.37 -12.47 1.71
CA ASN A 60 2.28 -11.51 2.34
C ASN A 60 2.24 -10.12 1.71
N ARG A 61 1.91 -10.03 0.42
CA ARG A 61 1.80 -8.78 -0.34
C ARG A 61 0.37 -8.26 -0.41
N ARG A 62 -0.62 -8.95 0.17
CA ARG A 62 -2.06 -8.64 0.05
C ARG A 62 -2.40 -7.16 0.30
N LYS A 63 -1.82 -6.54 1.33
CA LYS A 63 -2.06 -5.13 1.67
C LYS A 63 -1.55 -4.18 0.56
N LYS A 64 -0.39 -4.50 -0.03
CA LYS A 64 0.16 -3.75 -1.15
C LYS A 64 -0.66 -3.95 -2.43
N LEU A 65 -1.16 -5.17 -2.67
CA LEU A 65 -2.02 -5.47 -3.81
C LEU A 65 -3.35 -4.74 -3.71
N VAL A 66 -4.02 -4.77 -2.55
CA VAL A 66 -5.27 -4.03 -2.33
C VAL A 66 -5.05 -2.53 -2.54
N LYS A 67 -3.94 -1.98 -2.01
CA LYS A 67 -3.59 -0.57 -2.25
C LYS A 67 -3.42 -0.27 -3.75
N LEU A 68 -2.66 -1.10 -4.46
CA LEU A 68 -2.42 -0.91 -5.89
C LEU A 68 -3.71 -1.04 -6.71
N ILE A 69 -4.60 -1.98 -6.36
CA ILE A 69 -5.91 -2.15 -6.99
C ILE A 69 -6.77 -0.92 -6.76
N ASN A 70 -6.82 -0.40 -5.53
CA ASN A 70 -7.59 0.81 -5.23
C ASN A 70 -7.06 2.02 -6.02
N GLU A 71 -5.74 2.22 -6.05
CA GLU A 71 -5.11 3.29 -6.84
C GLU A 71 -5.38 3.13 -8.34
N THR A 72 -5.32 1.91 -8.86
CA THR A 72 -5.64 1.62 -10.27
C THR A 72 -7.12 1.88 -10.56
N MET A 73 -8.00 1.50 -9.65
CA MET A 73 -9.44 1.72 -9.76
C MET A 73 -9.76 3.22 -9.76
N ASP A 74 -9.10 4.02 -8.91
CA ASP A 74 -9.28 5.46 -8.87
C ASP A 74 -8.90 6.13 -10.20
N VAL A 75 -7.81 5.67 -10.81
CA VAL A 75 -7.36 6.14 -12.13
C VAL A 75 -8.36 5.76 -13.21
N LEU A 76 -8.81 4.49 -13.22
CA LEU A 76 -9.77 3.99 -14.20
C LEU A 76 -11.15 4.64 -14.09
N THR A 77 -11.63 4.84 -12.87
CA THR A 77 -12.95 5.46 -12.59
C THR A 77 -12.89 6.99 -12.60
N ARG A 78 -11.70 7.58 -12.80
CA ARG A 78 -11.45 9.03 -12.75
C ARG A 78 -12.09 9.65 -11.50
N SER A 79 -11.96 8.95 -10.38
CA SER A 79 -12.60 9.31 -9.13
C SER A 79 -12.21 10.73 -8.72
N LYS A 80 -13.22 11.57 -8.44
CA LYS A 80 -13.00 12.92 -7.89
C LYS A 80 -12.30 12.88 -6.52
N ASN A 81 -12.52 11.80 -5.76
CA ASN A 81 -11.90 11.56 -4.46
C ASN A 81 -11.04 10.29 -4.54
N PRO A 82 -9.76 10.41 -4.90
CA PRO A 82 -8.90 9.24 -5.03
C PRO A 82 -8.67 8.62 -3.65
N SER A 83 -8.59 7.29 -3.57
CA SER A 83 -8.28 6.54 -2.34
C SER A 83 -6.93 6.89 -1.71
N ILE A 84 -6.07 7.62 -2.44
CA ILE A 84 -4.84 8.23 -1.93
C ILE A 84 -5.08 9.43 -1.00
N CYS A 85 -6.31 9.96 -0.96
CA CYS A 85 -6.71 11.05 -0.06
C CYS A 85 -6.85 10.48 1.35
N ASN A 86 -5.72 10.10 1.92
CA ASN A 86 -5.62 9.67 3.30
C ASN A 86 -5.83 10.90 4.19
N MET A 87 -6.55 10.76 5.32
CA MET A 87 -6.82 11.89 6.22
C MET A 87 -5.52 12.59 6.65
N ASP A 88 -4.44 11.83 6.83
CA ASP A 88 -3.09 12.37 7.13
C ASP A 88 -2.60 13.38 6.09
N ARG A 89 -2.92 13.17 4.80
CA ARG A 89 -2.49 14.05 3.71
C ARG A 89 -3.35 15.30 3.63
N ILE A 90 -4.65 15.19 3.92
CA ILE A 90 -5.53 16.35 4.07
C ILE A 90 -5.07 17.20 5.25
N ILE A 91 -4.81 16.57 6.40
CA ILE A 91 -4.30 17.24 7.60
C ILE A 91 -2.95 17.91 7.30
N ALA A 92 -2.00 17.21 6.66
CA ALA A 92 -0.71 17.80 6.28
C ALA A 92 -0.84 18.97 5.29
N SER A 93 -1.83 18.93 4.39
CA SER A 93 -2.09 20.04 3.46
C SER A 93 -2.73 21.26 4.14
N LEU A 94 -3.49 21.05 5.21
CA LEU A 94 -4.14 22.11 6.00
C LEU A 94 -3.28 22.59 7.17
N GLU A 95 -2.31 21.78 7.63
CA GLU A 95 -1.38 22.08 8.73
C GLU A 95 -0.76 23.49 8.69
N PRO A 96 -0.28 24.00 7.53
CA PRO A 96 0.36 25.32 7.49
C PRO A 96 -0.62 26.50 7.51
N TYR A 97 -1.91 26.28 7.28
CA TYR A 97 -2.90 27.34 7.17
C TYR A 97 -3.60 27.65 8.50
N SER A 98 -4.00 28.90 8.68
CA SER A 98 -4.82 29.40 9.79
C SER A 98 -6.28 28.98 9.66
N ILE A 99 -7.03 29.03 10.78
CA ILE A 99 -8.47 28.73 10.77
C ILE A 99 -9.20 29.65 9.77
N THR A 100 -8.83 30.93 9.73
CA THR A 100 -9.38 31.93 8.79
C THR A 100 -9.10 31.56 7.32
N GLU A 101 -7.87 31.15 7.00
CA GLU A 101 -7.53 30.73 5.62
C GLU A 101 -8.28 29.47 5.22
N ILE A 102 -8.41 28.51 6.15
CA ILE A 102 -9.14 27.26 5.92
C ILE A 102 -10.64 27.53 5.70
N SER A 103 -11.26 28.41 6.49
CA SER A 103 -12.67 28.77 6.31
C SER A 103 -12.90 29.42 4.95
N GLN A 104 -11.99 30.30 4.51
CA GLN A 104 -12.06 30.93 3.18
C GLN A 104 -11.87 29.91 2.05
N MET A 105 -10.89 29.01 2.16
CA MET A 105 -10.66 27.96 1.15
C MET A 105 -11.85 27.02 0.99
N LEU A 106 -12.57 26.74 2.08
CA LEU A 106 -13.73 25.85 2.10
C LEU A 106 -15.07 26.59 1.85
N GLY A 107 -15.05 27.92 1.80
CA GLY A 107 -16.24 28.75 1.59
C GLY A 107 -17.19 28.80 2.79
N PHE A 108 -16.69 28.59 4.01
CA PHE A 108 -17.46 28.66 5.24
C PHE A 108 -17.38 30.05 5.87
N ASP A 109 -18.46 30.47 6.54
CA ASP A 109 -18.42 31.60 7.46
C ASP A 109 -17.47 31.29 8.62
N GLU A 110 -16.54 32.22 8.87
CA GLU A 110 -15.46 32.03 9.85
C GLU A 110 -16.00 31.89 11.27
N ALA A 111 -17.05 32.62 11.64
CA ALA A 111 -17.62 32.56 12.98
C ALA A 111 -18.30 31.21 13.21
N ILE A 112 -19.07 30.72 12.24
CA ILE A 112 -19.70 29.39 12.27
C ILE A 112 -18.63 28.28 12.30
N PHE A 113 -17.57 28.42 11.52
CA PHE A 113 -16.48 27.45 11.49
C PHE A 113 -15.76 27.39 12.84
N CYS A 114 -15.43 28.54 13.43
CA CYS A 114 -14.82 28.63 14.76
C CYS A 114 -15.71 28.04 15.86
N GLU A 115 -17.01 28.35 15.83
CA GLU A 115 -17.98 27.81 16.78
C GLU A 115 -18.05 26.27 16.69
N THR A 116 -18.08 25.75 15.46
CA THR A 116 -18.12 24.30 15.21
C THR A 116 -16.85 23.61 15.71
N LEU A 117 -15.68 24.18 15.47
CA LEU A 117 -14.40 23.64 15.97
C LEU A 117 -14.37 23.59 17.50
N ARG A 118 -14.82 24.67 18.17
CA ARG A 118 -14.90 24.73 19.64
C ARG A 118 -15.91 23.72 20.21
N LYS A 119 -17.09 23.59 19.58
CA LYS A 119 -18.10 22.59 19.95
C LYS A 119 -17.58 21.16 19.86
N ASN A 120 -16.65 20.89 18.94
CA ASN A 120 -16.01 19.59 18.75
C ASN A 120 -14.69 19.43 19.54
N GLY A 121 -14.40 20.33 20.49
CA GLY A 121 -13.29 20.18 21.43
C GLY A 121 -11.93 20.69 20.94
N VAL A 122 -11.88 21.40 19.80
CA VAL A 122 -10.64 22.04 19.32
C VAL A 122 -10.38 23.30 20.15
N LYS A 123 -9.23 23.35 20.83
CA LYS A 123 -8.84 24.47 21.69
C LYS A 123 -7.88 25.40 20.96
N PHE A 124 -8.33 26.61 20.65
CA PHE A 124 -7.53 27.65 20.04
C PHE A 124 -7.91 29.01 20.62
N ASN A 125 -6.93 29.90 20.74
CA ASN A 125 -7.10 31.25 21.27
C ASN A 125 -7.67 32.19 20.20
N ASP A 126 -7.17 32.08 18.96
CA ASP A 126 -7.50 33.01 17.88
C ASP A 126 -7.57 32.31 16.50
N ALA A 127 -8.38 32.84 15.58
CA ALA A 127 -8.57 32.27 14.25
C ALA A 127 -7.33 32.44 13.33
N SER A 128 -6.43 33.37 13.66
CA SER A 128 -5.13 33.50 12.99
C SER A 128 -4.16 32.34 13.28
N GLN A 129 -4.45 31.49 14.27
CA GLN A 129 -3.59 30.35 14.59
C GLN A 129 -3.68 29.26 13.53
N THR A 130 -2.53 28.71 13.16
CA THR A 130 -2.46 27.57 12.24
C THR A 130 -2.83 26.27 12.92
N LEU A 131 -3.33 25.29 12.16
CA LEU A 131 -3.58 23.93 12.68
C LEU A 131 -2.33 23.34 13.36
N ARG A 132 -1.14 23.64 12.82
CA ARG A 132 0.14 23.25 13.43
C ARG A 132 0.36 23.83 14.83
N GLN A 133 0.03 25.10 15.02
CA GLN A 133 0.17 25.77 16.31
C GLN A 133 -0.83 25.21 17.32
N ILE A 134 -2.08 25.02 16.88
CA ILE A 134 -3.15 24.45 17.70
C ILE A 134 -2.80 23.04 18.17
N ALA A 135 -2.25 22.20 17.29
CA ALA A 135 -1.83 20.85 17.64
C ALA A 135 -0.67 20.77 18.65
N ARG A 136 0.01 21.88 18.94
CA ARG A 136 1.12 21.97 19.89
C ARG A 136 0.73 22.59 21.25
N MET A 137 -0.51 23.05 21.40
CA MET A 137 -1.05 23.58 22.66
C MET A 137 -1.50 22.45 23.59
#